data_AF-A0A6A6E1R4-F1
#
_entry.id   AF-A0A6A6E1R4-F1
#
_cell.length_a   1.000
_cell.length_b   1.000
_cell.length_c   1.000
_cell.angle_alpha   90.00
_cell.angle_beta   90.00
_cell.angle_gamma   90.00
#
_symmetry.space_group_name_H-M   'P 1'
#
loop_
_entity.id
_entity.type
_entity.pdbx_description
1 polymer ?
#
loop_
_entity_poly.entity_id
_entity_poly.type
_entity_poly.pdbx_seq_one_letter_code
_entity_poly.pdbx_strand_id
1 'polypeptide(L)'
;MSFSSSAIGSRTGSVFSGLSLADISIISVIALPLCQADICNSHHYAFGSIPKENALANDVPESSLFYDCIRLRKRLSKVPGIEEILLREIEEAEDDDRPDPVTVLWRAFQRGVPLKLIYSAMPPKLAKTGNEWDSSLISEGKEAAYVFLRVCIIHWALPPKDCFSVSDLYADNVMGFQKVVKTINRVLDMSLTERNIDESFHDKNDMLKDDNRIPGPEARAHILRGFLKEERKYVKQLEKLHLLKTILQEGGFFSSDDIHDLFGNLHMILDFQLRFLIRIEMIKLDETAEHSWGSIFSLYRPAFKVHLPYIENQKKSMETAKRLFVGLRTVVLRKPSEIEDIVESLSVLTSYLIRPVTRFFTYPAFLKRLLAAGEWMEPQRYSIERGLTDMQSIVDRANEIISRQERLDVVEDLARRVVDWKGYNLRGLGELLLFGDFPVITDYTRLDKKEERQYSVYLFEMVIFACKPAPAVAKRRLLARTTTTNQPQGLELKGRILFQNVTETLSLSRPGNYTTQILWEGDPGIQTFIIRFPNERLMREWTAAIKKQLQFWDEHRRKNPKTTEDISTST
;
A
#
# COMPACT_ATOMS: atom_id res chain seq x y z
N MET A 1 -51.76 -17.68 -11.57
CA MET A 1 -51.79 -17.29 -10.14
C MET A 1 -50.78 -16.17 -9.95
N SER A 2 -51.28 -15.01 -9.54
CA SER A 2 -50.52 -13.80 -9.23
C SER A 2 -49.77 -13.99 -7.92
N PHE A 3 -48.45 -13.75 -7.90
CA PHE A 3 -47.71 -13.51 -6.66
C PHE A 3 -47.14 -12.10 -6.69
N SER A 4 -47.80 -11.22 -5.95
CA SER A 4 -47.36 -9.90 -5.54
C SER A 4 -46.30 -10.05 -4.46
N SER A 5 -45.08 -9.58 -4.72
CA SER A 5 -44.03 -9.45 -3.71
C SER A 5 -44.01 -8.03 -3.17
N SER A 6 -44.24 -7.90 -1.86
CA SER A 6 -44.26 -6.65 -1.11
C SER A 6 -42.84 -6.07 -1.01
N ALA A 7 -42.49 -5.21 -1.96
CA ALA A 7 -41.29 -4.39 -1.86
C ALA A 7 -41.49 -3.28 -0.82
N ILE A 8 -41.00 -3.50 0.40
CA ILE A 8 -40.72 -2.41 1.33
C ILE A 8 -39.48 -1.70 0.79
N GLY A 9 -39.68 -0.53 0.18
CA GLY A 9 -38.60 0.29 -0.34
C GLY A 9 -37.75 0.87 0.79
N SER A 10 -36.53 0.35 0.98
CA SER A 10 -35.50 1.04 1.72
C SER A 10 -34.99 2.20 0.86
N ARG A 11 -35.29 3.44 1.27
CA ARG A 11 -34.62 4.63 0.76
C ARG A 11 -33.32 4.82 1.56
N THR A 12 -32.37 3.91 1.37
CA THR A 12 -30.95 4.21 1.65
C THR A 12 -30.41 4.97 0.46
N GLY A 13 -30.44 6.30 0.55
CA GLY A 13 -29.80 7.17 -0.42
C GLY A 13 -28.29 7.00 -0.35
N SER A 14 -27.78 5.97 -1.02
CA SER A 14 -26.36 5.81 -1.30
C SER A 14 -25.86 7.00 -2.12
N VAL A 15 -24.73 7.57 -1.71
CA VAL A 15 -24.00 8.64 -2.42
C VAL A 15 -23.56 8.20 -3.82
N PHE A 16 -23.72 6.93 -4.19
CA PHE A 16 -23.30 6.35 -5.47
C PHE A 16 -24.41 6.18 -6.51
N SER A 17 -25.53 6.89 -6.37
CA SER A 17 -26.65 6.87 -7.33
C SER A 17 -26.36 7.42 -8.74
N GLY A 18 -25.08 7.61 -9.08
CA GLY A 18 -24.60 7.97 -10.42
C GLY A 18 -23.39 7.17 -10.89
N LEU A 19 -23.00 6.10 -10.18
CA LEU A 19 -21.91 5.22 -10.58
C LEU A 19 -22.47 3.99 -11.30
N SER A 20 -21.87 3.65 -12.45
CA SER A 20 -22.18 2.42 -13.16
C SER A 20 -21.89 1.22 -12.26
N LEU A 21 -22.59 0.09 -12.45
CA LEU A 21 -22.29 -1.19 -11.79
C LEU A 21 -20.81 -1.61 -11.94
N ALA A 22 -20.12 -1.13 -12.97
CA ALA A 22 -18.67 -1.31 -13.15
C ALA A 22 -17.81 -0.51 -12.16
N ASP A 23 -18.24 0.67 -11.74
CA ASP A 23 -17.51 1.54 -10.80
C ASP A 23 -17.71 1.12 -9.33
N ILE A 24 -18.83 0.46 -9.01
CA ILE A 24 -19.13 -0.09 -7.68
C ILE A 24 -18.25 -1.32 -7.37
N SER A 25 -17.77 -2.03 -8.40
CA SER A 25 -16.84 -3.16 -8.28
C SER A 25 -15.45 -2.78 -7.75
N ILE A 26 -15.10 -1.48 -7.75
CA ILE A 26 -13.78 -0.99 -7.33
C ILE A 26 -13.81 -0.43 -5.90
N ILE A 27 -14.99 -0.08 -5.36
CA ILE A 27 -15.11 0.67 -4.09
C ILE A 27 -15.85 -0.12 -3.01
N SER A 28 -16.56 -1.21 -3.37
CA SER A 28 -17.06 -2.13 -2.35
C SER A 28 -15.97 -3.15 -1.99
N VAL A 29 -15.56 -3.08 -0.73
CA VAL A 29 -14.83 -4.09 0.04
C VAL A 29 -13.33 -4.19 -0.28
N ILE A 30 -12.53 -3.76 0.71
CA ILE A 30 -11.41 -4.58 1.21
C ILE A 30 -12.04 -5.85 1.81
N ALA A 31 -12.66 -6.65 0.94
CA ALA A 31 -12.95 -8.02 1.27
C ALA A 31 -11.59 -8.66 1.16
N LEU A 32 -11.12 -9.24 2.26
CA LEU A 32 -10.24 -10.40 2.14
C LEU A 32 -10.78 -11.25 0.98
N PRO A 33 -9.93 -11.75 0.06
CA PRO A 33 -10.42 -12.56 -1.05
C PRO A 33 -11.28 -13.68 -0.46
N LEU A 34 -12.60 -13.60 -0.70
CA LEU A 34 -13.51 -14.64 -0.26
C LEU A 34 -13.26 -15.82 -1.19
N CYS A 35 -12.60 -16.86 -0.69
CA CYS A 35 -12.42 -18.08 -1.45
C CYS A 35 -13.79 -18.74 -1.63
N GLN A 36 -14.06 -19.32 -2.80
CA GLN A 36 -15.30 -20.05 -3.07
C GLN A 36 -15.57 -21.16 -2.04
N ALA A 37 -14.50 -21.69 -1.43
CA ALA A 37 -14.55 -22.67 -0.35
C ALA A 37 -15.13 -22.14 0.97
N ASP A 38 -15.14 -20.81 1.19
CA ASP A 38 -15.53 -20.18 2.44
C ASP A 38 -17.02 -19.73 2.45
N ILE A 39 -17.76 -19.99 1.37
CA ILE A 39 -19.17 -19.55 1.19
C ILE A 39 -20.10 -20.75 1.02
N CYS A 40 -20.94 -21.01 2.02
CA CYS A 40 -21.86 -22.16 2.04
C CYS A 40 -22.93 -22.15 0.93
N ASN A 41 -23.22 -20.99 0.32
CA ASN A 41 -24.20 -20.82 -0.76
C ASN A 41 -23.58 -20.32 -2.08
N SER A 42 -22.33 -20.70 -2.34
CA SER A 42 -21.54 -20.27 -3.52
C SER A 42 -22.22 -20.52 -4.86
N HIS A 43 -23.09 -21.53 -4.97
CA HIS A 43 -23.85 -21.88 -6.18
C HIS A 43 -24.88 -20.83 -6.63
N HIS A 44 -25.25 -19.88 -5.76
CA HIS A 44 -26.15 -18.76 -6.10
C HIS A 44 -25.41 -17.52 -6.65
N TYR A 45 -24.07 -17.52 -6.64
CA TYR A 45 -23.25 -16.41 -7.11
C TYR A 45 -22.52 -16.81 -8.39
N ALA A 46 -22.67 -16.02 -9.45
CA ALA A 46 -21.78 -16.07 -10.59
C ALA A 46 -20.50 -15.31 -10.22
N PHE A 47 -19.48 -16.03 -9.77
CA PHE A 47 -18.15 -15.44 -9.62
C PHE A 47 -17.69 -14.98 -11.00
N GLY A 48 -17.60 -13.67 -11.20
CA GLY A 48 -17.02 -13.11 -12.41
C GLY A 48 -15.65 -13.76 -12.59
N SER A 49 -15.37 -14.22 -13.80
CA SER A 49 -13.99 -14.61 -14.11
C SER A 49 -13.14 -13.38 -13.80
N ILE A 50 -12.18 -13.53 -12.87
CA ILE A 50 -11.04 -12.62 -12.75
C ILE A 50 -10.66 -12.30 -14.20
N PRO A 51 -10.58 -11.02 -14.61
CA PRO A 51 -10.27 -10.70 -16.00
C PRO A 51 -9.09 -11.57 -16.36
N LYS A 52 -9.29 -12.50 -17.31
CA LYS A 52 -8.19 -13.34 -17.79
C LYS A 52 -7.08 -12.36 -18.09
N GLU A 53 -5.92 -12.55 -17.45
CA GLU A 53 -4.65 -11.91 -17.78
C GLU A 53 -4.36 -12.22 -19.25
N ASN A 54 -5.06 -11.53 -20.15
CA ASN A 54 -4.90 -11.67 -21.56
C ASN A 54 -3.92 -10.58 -21.99
N ALA A 55 -2.68 -11.03 -22.15
CA ALA A 55 -1.68 -10.47 -23.04
C ALA A 55 -1.15 -9.07 -22.71
N LEU A 56 -0.44 -8.94 -21.59
CA LEU A 56 0.82 -8.19 -21.64
C LEU A 56 1.86 -9.11 -22.27
N ALA A 57 2.38 -8.70 -23.42
CA ALA A 57 3.27 -9.44 -24.29
C ALA A 57 4.45 -10.10 -23.55
N ASN A 58 4.77 -11.34 -23.94
CA ASN A 58 5.94 -12.12 -23.56
C ASN A 58 6.17 -12.29 -22.04
N ASP A 59 5.55 -13.32 -21.44
CA ASP A 59 5.79 -13.80 -20.06
C ASP A 59 7.16 -14.49 -19.93
N VAL A 60 8.20 -13.85 -20.47
CA VAL A 60 9.59 -14.22 -20.27
C VAL A 60 10.05 -13.51 -19.00
N PRO A 61 10.49 -14.22 -17.95
CA PRO A 61 10.95 -13.58 -16.73
C PRO A 61 12.11 -12.63 -17.04
N GLU A 62 11.93 -11.34 -16.77
CA GLU A 62 13.02 -10.38 -16.72
C GLU A 62 13.91 -10.66 -15.50
N SER A 63 15.22 -10.41 -15.62
CA SER A 63 16.19 -10.68 -14.55
C SER A 63 15.97 -9.74 -13.34
N SER A 64 16.26 -10.23 -12.15
CA SER A 64 16.27 -9.44 -10.91
C SER A 64 17.66 -8.85 -10.67
N LEU A 65 17.75 -7.77 -9.87
CA LEU A 65 19.03 -7.17 -9.50
C LEU A 65 20.01 -8.18 -8.87
N PHE A 66 19.50 -9.12 -8.07
CA PHE A 66 20.33 -10.16 -7.47
C PHE A 66 21.03 -11.02 -8.55
N TYR A 67 20.28 -11.46 -9.56
CA TYR A 67 20.82 -12.24 -10.68
C TYR A 67 21.72 -11.38 -11.59
N ASP A 68 21.39 -10.10 -11.78
CA ASP A 68 22.25 -9.14 -12.49
C ASP A 68 23.61 -8.97 -11.77
N CYS A 69 23.61 -8.95 -10.44
CA CYS A 69 24.82 -8.90 -9.62
C CYS A 69 25.63 -10.20 -9.71
N ILE A 70 25.00 -11.37 -9.61
CA ILE A 70 25.69 -12.66 -9.78
C ILE A 70 26.37 -12.72 -11.16
N ARG A 71 25.66 -12.29 -12.20
CA ARG A 71 26.18 -12.21 -13.57
C ARG A 71 27.35 -11.24 -13.64
N LEU A 72 27.18 -10.04 -13.11
CA LEU A 72 28.23 -9.02 -13.13
C LEU A 72 29.49 -9.57 -12.44
N ARG A 73 29.37 -10.22 -11.28
CA ARG A 73 30.51 -10.89 -10.62
C ARG A 73 31.20 -11.91 -11.53
N LYS A 74 30.45 -12.81 -12.19
CA LYS A 74 31.00 -13.80 -13.14
C LYS A 74 31.70 -13.15 -14.34
N ARG A 75 31.26 -11.96 -14.77
CA ARG A 75 31.92 -11.20 -15.84
C ARG A 75 33.18 -10.52 -15.35
N LEU A 76 33.12 -9.93 -14.15
CA LEU A 76 34.24 -9.24 -13.52
C LEU A 76 35.38 -10.18 -13.13
N SER A 77 35.11 -11.47 -12.86
CA SER A 77 36.17 -12.45 -12.60
C SER A 77 37.13 -12.66 -13.78
N LYS A 78 36.75 -12.20 -14.99
CA LYS A 78 37.62 -12.19 -16.17
C LYS A 78 38.59 -11.00 -16.19
N VAL A 79 38.38 -10.00 -15.32
CA VAL A 79 39.27 -8.85 -15.16
C VAL A 79 40.29 -9.18 -14.05
N PRO A 80 41.60 -9.20 -14.36
CA PRO A 80 42.62 -9.51 -13.38
C PRO A 80 42.54 -8.61 -12.13
N GLY A 81 42.65 -9.21 -10.95
CA GLY A 81 42.66 -8.51 -9.65
C GLY A 81 41.29 -8.22 -9.03
N ILE A 82 40.17 -8.33 -9.77
CA ILE A 82 38.85 -8.05 -9.18
C ILE A 82 38.39 -9.17 -8.23
N GLU A 83 38.64 -10.44 -8.55
CA GLU A 83 38.20 -11.54 -7.67
C GLU A 83 38.86 -11.47 -6.29
N GLU A 84 40.14 -11.08 -6.20
CA GLU A 84 40.85 -10.89 -4.92
C GLU A 84 40.20 -9.79 -4.06
N ILE A 85 39.77 -8.70 -4.68
CA ILE A 85 39.04 -7.63 -3.98
C ILE A 85 37.70 -8.15 -3.48
N LEU A 86 36.94 -8.86 -4.31
CA LEU A 86 35.64 -9.41 -3.91
C LEU A 86 35.77 -10.46 -2.80
N LEU A 87 36.82 -11.28 -2.81
CA LEU A 87 37.12 -12.21 -1.72
C LEU A 87 37.43 -11.47 -0.43
N ARG A 88 38.24 -10.40 -0.50
CA ARG A 88 38.52 -9.56 0.66
C ARG A 88 37.26 -8.90 1.24
N GLU A 89 36.34 -8.44 0.39
CA GLU A 89 35.04 -7.93 0.86
C GLU A 89 34.20 -8.97 1.58
N ILE A 90 34.27 -10.23 1.13
CA ILE A 90 33.57 -11.35 1.73
C ILE A 90 34.19 -11.68 3.09
N GLU A 91 35.52 -11.69 3.18
CA GLU A 91 36.25 -11.92 4.43
C GLU A 91 36.03 -10.81 5.47
N GLU A 92 36.00 -9.54 5.03
CA GLU A 92 35.75 -8.38 5.91
C GLU A 92 34.28 -8.32 6.39
N ALA A 93 33.37 -9.14 5.85
CA ALA A 93 31.97 -9.17 6.24
C ALA A 93 31.70 -10.05 7.48
N GLU A 94 32.63 -10.09 8.44
CA GLU A 94 32.81 -11.00 9.60
C GLU A 94 31.55 -11.44 10.39
N ASP A 95 30.39 -10.79 10.22
CA ASP A 95 29.11 -11.06 10.92
C ASP A 95 28.06 -11.84 10.09
N ASP A 96 28.32 -12.21 8.82
CA ASP A 96 27.35 -12.93 7.96
C ASP A 96 27.95 -14.22 7.38
N ASP A 97 27.40 -15.39 7.73
CA ASP A 97 27.84 -16.70 7.23
C ASP A 97 27.82 -16.79 5.69
N ARG A 98 27.02 -15.95 5.02
CA ARG A 98 27.00 -15.77 3.56
C ARG A 98 26.65 -14.33 3.19
N PRO A 99 27.64 -13.46 2.93
CA PRO A 99 27.38 -12.07 2.62
C PRO A 99 26.62 -11.92 1.31
N ASP A 100 25.61 -11.04 1.32
CA ASP A 100 24.79 -10.70 0.15
C ASP A 100 25.67 -10.29 -1.05
N PRO A 101 25.61 -11.01 -2.19
CA PRO A 101 26.35 -10.67 -3.41
C PRO A 101 26.12 -9.24 -3.90
N VAL A 102 24.93 -8.68 -3.69
CA VAL A 102 24.61 -7.29 -4.04
C VAL A 102 25.41 -6.35 -3.15
N THR A 103 25.34 -6.54 -1.82
CA THR A 103 26.09 -5.75 -0.84
C THR A 103 27.61 -5.86 -1.02
N VAL A 104 28.14 -7.04 -1.31
CA VAL A 104 29.57 -7.27 -1.59
C VAL A 104 30.03 -6.45 -2.79
N LEU A 105 29.32 -6.57 -3.92
CA LEU A 105 29.64 -5.77 -5.12
C LEU A 105 29.51 -4.27 -4.85
N TRP A 106 28.49 -3.87 -4.10
CA TRP A 106 28.26 -2.47 -3.78
C TRP A 106 29.42 -1.87 -2.98
N ARG A 107 29.85 -2.53 -1.89
CA ARG A 107 31.01 -2.11 -1.08
C ARG A 107 32.30 -2.11 -1.89
N ALA A 108 32.51 -3.12 -2.75
CA ALA A 108 33.66 -3.17 -3.64
C ALA A 108 33.72 -1.93 -4.56
N PHE A 109 32.60 -1.59 -5.22
CA PHE A 109 32.53 -0.42 -6.09
C PHE A 109 32.67 0.91 -5.33
N GLN A 110 32.17 1.00 -4.09
CA GLN A 110 32.38 2.17 -3.22
C GLN A 110 33.84 2.40 -2.82
N ARG A 111 34.70 1.38 -2.85
CA ARG A 111 36.16 1.58 -2.72
C ARG A 111 36.81 2.13 -3.99
N GLY A 112 36.13 2.05 -5.14
CA GLY A 112 36.60 2.60 -6.42
C GLY A 112 37.70 1.79 -7.12
N VAL A 113 38.36 0.85 -6.42
CA VAL A 113 39.40 -0.01 -7.00
C VAL A 113 38.88 -0.88 -8.17
N PRO A 114 37.68 -1.52 -8.09
CA PRO A 114 37.16 -2.27 -9.23
C PRO A 114 36.93 -1.38 -10.47
N LEU A 115 36.52 -0.13 -10.31
CA LEU A 115 36.32 0.81 -11.43
C LEU A 115 37.64 1.11 -12.15
N LYS A 116 38.73 1.25 -11.38
CA LYS A 116 40.10 1.40 -11.91
C LYS A 116 40.53 0.18 -12.72
N LEU A 117 40.29 -1.01 -12.19
CA LEU A 117 40.67 -2.26 -12.85
C LEU A 117 39.87 -2.47 -14.13
N ILE A 118 38.56 -2.19 -14.11
CA ILE A 118 37.72 -2.22 -15.31
C ILE A 118 38.26 -1.25 -16.35
N TYR A 119 38.60 -0.02 -15.97
CA TYR A 119 39.23 0.96 -16.87
C TYR A 119 40.54 0.44 -17.47
N SER A 120 41.42 -0.13 -16.65
CA SER A 120 42.71 -0.66 -17.12
C SER A 120 42.58 -1.85 -18.08
N ALA A 121 41.47 -2.59 -17.99
CA ALA A 121 41.17 -3.71 -18.86
C ALA A 121 40.52 -3.29 -20.20
N MET A 122 40.21 -2.01 -20.40
CA MET A 122 39.60 -1.52 -21.64
C MET A 122 40.59 -1.50 -22.83
N PRO A 123 40.11 -1.59 -24.09
CA PRO A 123 40.97 -1.59 -25.26
C PRO A 123 41.82 -0.30 -25.40
N PRO A 124 43.11 -0.41 -25.78
CA PRO A 124 44.05 0.71 -25.80
C PRO A 124 43.80 1.74 -26.91
N LYS A 125 42.94 1.48 -27.89
CA LYS A 125 42.59 2.48 -28.93
C LYS A 125 41.79 3.66 -28.36
N LEU A 126 41.10 3.48 -27.24
CA LEU A 126 40.34 4.51 -26.52
C LEU A 126 41.11 5.10 -25.31
N ALA A 127 42.09 4.37 -24.76
CA ALA A 127 42.90 4.83 -23.63
C ALA A 127 43.98 5.88 -24.00
N LYS A 128 44.10 6.24 -25.29
CA LYS A 128 45.16 7.14 -25.80
C LYS A 128 44.81 8.63 -25.73
N THR A 129 43.56 9.00 -25.45
CA THR A 129 43.13 10.40 -25.26
C THR A 129 43.34 10.84 -23.81
N GLY A 130 44.61 10.90 -23.41
CA GLY A 130 45.06 11.46 -22.13
C GLY A 130 45.02 10.47 -20.95
N ASN A 131 46.10 10.45 -20.16
CA ASN A 131 46.15 9.80 -18.85
C ASN A 131 45.19 10.48 -17.87
N GLU A 132 43.88 10.45 -18.11
CA GLU A 132 42.89 10.97 -17.15
C GLU A 132 42.89 10.13 -15.87
N TRP A 133 43.28 8.85 -15.97
CA TRP A 133 43.50 7.98 -14.83
C TRP A 133 44.98 7.96 -14.42
N ASP A 134 45.50 9.07 -13.91
CA ASP A 134 46.86 9.08 -13.34
C ASP A 134 46.82 8.39 -11.96
N SER A 135 47.41 7.19 -11.90
CA SER A 135 47.34 6.30 -10.73
C SER A 135 47.94 6.89 -9.45
N SER A 136 48.68 7.99 -9.57
CA SER A 136 49.35 8.70 -8.48
C SER A 136 48.50 9.80 -7.83
N LEU A 137 47.43 10.27 -8.48
CA LEU A 137 46.65 11.46 -8.07
C LEU A 137 45.20 11.16 -7.70
N ILE A 138 44.61 10.07 -8.20
CA ILE A 138 43.21 9.71 -7.92
C ILE A 138 43.14 8.94 -6.60
N SER A 139 42.50 9.55 -5.59
CA SER A 139 42.16 8.84 -4.36
C SER A 139 41.14 7.74 -4.64
N GLU A 140 41.21 6.66 -3.87
CA GLU A 140 40.16 5.66 -3.82
C GLU A 140 38.80 6.28 -3.46
N GLY A 141 37.73 5.56 -3.74
CA GLY A 141 36.37 6.01 -3.43
C GLY A 141 35.79 6.99 -4.45
N LYS A 142 35.27 8.15 -3.98
CA LYS A 142 34.39 9.02 -4.77
C LYS A 142 35.08 9.61 -6.00
N GLU A 143 36.37 9.91 -5.90
CA GLU A 143 37.15 10.45 -7.01
C GLU A 143 37.29 9.43 -8.13
N ALA A 144 37.59 8.18 -7.80
CA ALA A 144 37.62 7.08 -8.78
C ALA A 144 36.27 6.89 -9.48
N ALA A 145 35.14 7.00 -8.75
CA ALA A 145 33.81 6.93 -9.35
C ALA A 145 33.54 8.10 -10.30
N TYR A 146 33.93 9.32 -9.93
CA TYR A 146 33.79 10.51 -10.77
C TYR A 146 34.62 10.41 -12.05
N VAL A 147 35.89 10.01 -11.95
CA VAL A 147 36.77 9.82 -13.12
C VAL A 147 36.23 8.73 -14.03
N PHE A 148 35.78 7.60 -13.48
CA PHE A 148 35.17 6.52 -14.26
C PHE A 148 33.95 7.02 -15.06
N LEU A 149 33.08 7.81 -14.43
CA LEU A 149 31.91 8.40 -15.09
C LEU A 149 32.29 9.37 -16.21
N ARG A 150 33.29 10.24 -15.96
CA ARG A 150 33.82 11.14 -17.00
C ARG A 150 34.31 10.35 -18.21
N VAL A 151 35.06 9.27 -17.97
CA VAL A 151 35.55 8.40 -19.04
C VAL A 151 34.39 7.77 -19.82
N CYS A 152 33.38 7.28 -19.13
CA CYS A 152 32.19 6.69 -19.76
C CYS A 152 31.46 7.69 -20.67
N ILE A 153 31.29 8.93 -20.22
CA ILE A 153 30.55 9.96 -20.97
C ILE A 153 31.39 10.52 -22.11
N ILE A 154 32.65 10.87 -21.85
CA ILE A 154 33.51 11.60 -22.80
C ILE A 154 34.11 10.65 -23.83
N HIS A 155 34.75 9.56 -23.38
CA HIS A 155 35.50 8.68 -24.29
C HIS A 155 34.63 7.56 -24.89
N TRP A 156 33.65 7.06 -24.13
CA TRP A 156 32.74 6.01 -24.61
C TRP A 156 31.41 6.55 -25.17
N ALA A 157 31.24 7.87 -25.19
CA ALA A 157 30.05 8.55 -25.70
C ALA A 157 28.74 7.99 -25.11
N LEU A 158 28.77 7.48 -23.86
CA LEU A 158 27.58 7.01 -23.19
C LEU A 158 26.68 8.21 -22.87
N PRO A 159 25.37 8.15 -23.22
CA PRO A 159 24.45 9.21 -22.85
C PRO A 159 24.44 9.40 -21.32
N PRO A 160 24.55 10.64 -20.80
CA PRO A 160 24.59 10.89 -19.35
C PRO A 160 23.40 10.29 -18.58
N LYS A 161 22.23 10.21 -19.24
CA LYS A 161 21.02 9.57 -18.69
C LYS A 161 21.19 8.07 -18.39
N ASP A 162 22.03 7.39 -19.16
CA ASP A 162 22.27 5.94 -19.09
C ASP A 162 23.45 5.62 -18.16
N CYS A 163 24.15 6.64 -17.64
CA CYS A 163 25.20 6.50 -16.64
C CYS A 163 24.66 6.73 -15.22
N PHE A 164 25.25 6.04 -14.24
CA PHE A 164 25.03 6.35 -12.83
C PHE A 164 25.65 7.71 -12.45
N SER A 165 25.22 8.27 -11.33
CA SER A 165 25.82 9.45 -10.68
C SER A 165 26.63 9.02 -9.46
N VAL A 166 27.53 9.88 -8.96
CA VAL A 166 28.25 9.57 -7.71
C VAL A 166 27.27 9.31 -6.56
N SER A 167 26.14 10.05 -6.50
CA SER A 167 25.11 9.79 -5.50
C SER A 167 24.46 8.41 -5.63
N ASP A 168 24.30 7.87 -6.84
CA ASP A 168 23.73 6.53 -7.05
C ASP A 168 24.59 5.40 -6.45
N LEU A 169 25.92 5.60 -6.37
CA LEU A 169 26.84 4.60 -5.81
C LEU A 169 27.01 4.76 -4.28
N TYR A 170 26.93 5.98 -3.75
CA TYR A 170 27.26 6.27 -2.35
C TYR A 170 26.04 6.53 -1.45
N ALA A 171 24.86 6.80 -2.01
CA ALA A 171 23.64 6.88 -1.22
C ALA A 171 23.17 5.47 -0.84
N ASP A 172 22.47 5.32 0.30
CA ASP A 172 21.87 4.06 0.72
C ASP A 172 20.54 3.82 -0.02
N ASN A 173 20.61 3.62 -1.34
CA ASN A 173 19.45 3.28 -2.17
C ASN A 173 19.77 2.20 -3.22
N VAL A 174 18.93 1.17 -3.28
CA VAL A 174 19.17 0.01 -4.15
C VAL A 174 18.92 0.35 -5.62
N MET A 175 18.05 1.32 -5.90
CA MET A 175 17.77 1.80 -7.26
C MET A 175 19.00 2.46 -7.90
N GLY A 176 19.74 3.26 -7.14
CA GLY A 176 20.99 3.86 -7.60
C GLY A 176 22.02 2.78 -7.90
N PHE A 177 22.17 1.80 -7.01
CA PHE A 177 23.06 0.68 -7.26
C PHE A 177 22.65 -0.17 -8.48
N GLN A 178 21.35 -0.37 -8.73
CA GLN A 178 20.87 -0.99 -9.96
C GLN A 178 21.31 -0.22 -11.21
N LYS A 179 21.32 1.12 -11.15
CA LYS A 179 21.84 1.97 -12.24
C LYS A 179 23.36 1.80 -12.42
N VAL A 180 24.11 1.66 -11.32
CA VAL A 180 25.55 1.34 -11.35
C VAL A 180 25.77 0.01 -12.08
N VAL A 181 25.07 -1.05 -11.68
CA VAL A 181 25.16 -2.39 -12.29
C VAL A 181 24.82 -2.34 -13.78
N LYS A 182 23.75 -1.63 -14.18
CA LYS A 182 23.38 -1.45 -15.59
C LYS A 182 24.46 -0.72 -16.39
N THR A 183 25.00 0.36 -15.85
CA THR A 183 26.06 1.15 -16.51
C THR A 183 27.32 0.30 -16.70
N ILE A 184 27.74 -0.43 -15.67
CA ILE A 184 28.95 -1.26 -15.72
C ILE A 184 28.76 -2.42 -16.70
N ASN A 185 27.61 -3.09 -16.66
CA ASN A 185 27.30 -4.13 -17.65
C ASN A 185 27.37 -3.59 -19.07
N ARG A 186 26.82 -2.39 -19.33
CA ARG A 186 26.90 -1.74 -20.64
C ARG A 186 28.33 -1.46 -21.07
N VAL A 187 29.17 -0.96 -20.15
CA VAL A 187 30.60 -0.73 -20.39
C VAL A 187 31.33 -2.05 -20.68
N LEU A 188 31.03 -3.11 -19.94
CA LEU A 188 31.58 -4.44 -20.19
C LEU A 188 31.12 -5.02 -21.52
N ASP A 189 29.87 -4.78 -21.94
CA ASP A 189 29.36 -5.24 -23.24
C ASP A 189 30.13 -4.61 -24.40
N MET A 190 30.42 -3.30 -24.31
CA MET A 190 31.15 -2.58 -25.36
C MET A 190 32.66 -2.87 -25.37
N SER A 191 33.24 -3.26 -24.23
CA SER A 191 34.69 -3.53 -24.09
C SER A 191 35.06 -5.00 -24.34
N LEU A 192 34.15 -5.93 -24.05
CA LEU A 192 34.40 -7.38 -24.17
C LEU A 192 33.98 -7.95 -25.53
N THR A 193 33.21 -7.22 -26.34
CA THR A 193 32.89 -7.61 -27.74
C THR A 193 34.15 -7.71 -28.60
N GLU A 194 35.20 -6.92 -28.33
CA GLU A 194 36.49 -7.01 -29.05
C GLU A 194 37.35 -8.22 -28.62
N ARG A 195 37.03 -8.89 -27.50
CA ARG A 195 37.84 -9.99 -26.94
C ARG A 195 37.28 -11.40 -27.22
N ASN A 196 36.30 -11.53 -28.12
CA ASN A 196 35.69 -12.81 -28.51
C ASN A 196 35.22 -13.64 -27.29
N ILE A 197 34.62 -12.95 -26.32
CA ILE A 197 34.09 -13.60 -25.11
C ILE A 197 32.65 -13.99 -25.39
N ASP A 198 32.49 -15.28 -25.64
CA ASP A 198 31.25 -16.05 -25.81
C ASP A 198 29.98 -15.35 -25.26
N GLU A 199 29.05 -15.05 -26.17
CA GLU A 199 27.70 -14.53 -25.91
C GLU A 199 26.81 -15.53 -25.14
N SER A 200 27.33 -16.74 -24.85
CA SER A 200 26.59 -17.89 -24.30
C SER A 200 26.24 -17.84 -22.81
N PHE A 201 26.42 -16.72 -22.10
CA PHE A 201 25.87 -16.60 -20.75
C PHE A 201 24.34 -16.54 -20.83
N HIS A 202 23.70 -17.71 -20.95
CA HIS A 202 22.25 -17.89 -21.09
C HIS A 202 21.51 -17.58 -19.78
N ASP A 203 21.43 -16.27 -19.55
CA ASP A 203 20.74 -15.40 -18.62
C ASP A 203 19.52 -15.94 -17.84
N LYS A 204 18.60 -16.60 -18.54
CA LYS A 204 17.26 -16.91 -18.00
C LYS A 204 17.14 -18.35 -17.54
N ASN A 205 17.96 -19.23 -18.12
CA ASN A 205 17.95 -20.65 -17.80
C ASN A 205 18.49 -20.90 -16.39
N ASP A 206 19.45 -20.10 -15.91
CA ASP A 206 20.04 -20.32 -14.58
C ASP A 206 19.08 -19.94 -13.44
N MET A 207 18.40 -18.77 -13.52
CA MET A 207 17.36 -18.41 -12.54
C MET A 207 16.21 -19.42 -12.51
N LEU A 208 15.76 -19.87 -13.69
CA LEU A 208 14.70 -20.88 -13.80
C LEU A 208 15.15 -22.26 -13.30
N LYS A 209 16.41 -22.66 -13.55
CA LYS A 209 16.99 -23.87 -12.97
C LYS A 209 17.01 -23.79 -11.45
N ASP A 210 17.41 -22.66 -10.89
CA ASP A 210 17.45 -22.48 -9.43
C ASP A 210 16.05 -22.46 -8.82
N ASP A 211 15.06 -21.88 -9.49
CA ASP A 211 13.65 -21.95 -9.05
C ASP A 211 13.15 -23.41 -9.02
N ASN A 212 13.62 -24.26 -9.93
CA ASN A 212 13.31 -25.69 -9.93
C ASN A 212 14.09 -26.50 -8.88
N ARG A 213 15.12 -25.92 -8.25
CA ARG A 213 15.93 -26.54 -7.20
C ARG A 213 15.44 -26.25 -5.79
N ILE A 214 14.35 -25.49 -5.64
CA ILE A 214 13.78 -25.19 -4.31
C ILE A 214 13.51 -26.52 -3.58
N PRO A 215 14.15 -26.75 -2.42
CA PRO A 215 14.09 -28.03 -1.73
C PRO A 215 12.71 -28.24 -1.06
N GLY A 216 12.42 -29.51 -0.78
CA GLY A 216 11.20 -29.95 -0.10
C GLY A 216 10.11 -30.55 -1.02
N PRO A 217 8.97 -30.97 -0.44
CA PRO A 217 7.82 -31.50 -1.16
C PRO A 217 7.35 -30.58 -2.28
N GLU A 218 6.94 -31.18 -3.40
CA GLU A 218 6.56 -30.45 -4.62
C GLU A 218 5.44 -29.42 -4.40
N ALA A 219 4.50 -29.69 -3.49
CA ALA A 219 3.47 -28.73 -3.12
C ALA A 219 4.06 -27.44 -2.49
N ARG A 220 5.07 -27.57 -1.62
CA ARG A 220 5.79 -26.43 -1.01
C ARG A 220 6.59 -25.69 -2.06
N ALA A 221 7.37 -26.43 -2.85
CA ALA A 221 8.21 -25.86 -3.90
C ALA A 221 7.37 -25.10 -4.93
N HIS A 222 6.20 -25.62 -5.32
CA HIS A 222 5.27 -24.93 -6.23
C HIS A 222 4.76 -23.59 -5.66
N ILE A 223 4.38 -23.55 -4.38
CA ILE A 223 3.94 -22.31 -3.71
C ILE A 223 5.06 -21.27 -3.67
N LEU A 224 6.29 -21.69 -3.33
CA LEU A 224 7.46 -20.82 -3.28
C LEU A 224 7.85 -20.29 -4.66
N ARG A 225 7.85 -21.15 -5.69
CA ARG A 225 8.07 -20.74 -7.10
C ARG A 225 7.04 -19.70 -7.55
N GLY A 226 5.75 -19.95 -7.25
CA GLY A 226 4.68 -19.01 -7.56
C GLY A 226 4.87 -17.66 -6.88
N PHE A 227 5.21 -17.67 -5.59
CA PHE A 227 5.48 -16.45 -4.83
C PHE A 227 6.64 -15.64 -5.41
N LEU A 228 7.77 -16.29 -5.73
CA LEU A 228 8.94 -15.65 -6.35
C LEU A 228 8.59 -15.03 -7.71
N LYS A 229 7.87 -15.75 -8.57
CA LYS A 229 7.42 -15.25 -9.87
C LYS A 229 6.57 -13.99 -9.70
N GLU A 230 5.60 -14.03 -8.79
CA GLU A 230 4.76 -12.88 -8.47
C GLU A 230 5.54 -11.70 -7.90
N GLU A 231 6.52 -11.95 -7.03
CA GLU A 231 7.32 -10.90 -6.40
C GLU A 231 8.23 -10.18 -7.40
N ARG A 232 8.86 -10.92 -8.31
CA ARG A 232 9.64 -10.35 -9.42
C ARG A 232 8.75 -9.50 -10.32
N LYS A 233 7.57 -10.01 -10.70
CA LYS A 233 6.59 -9.26 -11.50
C LYS A 233 6.17 -7.97 -10.78
N TYR A 234 5.93 -8.04 -9.48
CA TYR A 234 5.57 -6.89 -8.67
C TYR A 234 6.68 -5.83 -8.63
N VAL A 235 7.94 -6.23 -8.39
CA VAL A 235 9.10 -5.31 -8.45
C VAL A 235 9.18 -4.62 -9.81
N LYS A 236 9.04 -5.35 -10.92
CA LYS A 236 9.05 -4.75 -12.26
C LYS A 236 7.95 -3.72 -12.46
N GLN A 237 6.74 -4.00 -11.95
CA GLN A 237 5.64 -3.04 -12.01
C GLN A 237 5.93 -1.77 -11.20
N LEU A 238 6.59 -1.89 -10.04
CA LEU A 238 7.06 -0.76 -9.26
C LEU A 238 8.17 0.03 -9.97
N GLU A 239 9.15 -0.66 -10.58
CA GLU A 239 10.22 -0.04 -11.37
C GLU A 239 9.65 0.81 -12.51
N LYS A 240 8.67 0.28 -13.24
CA LYS A 240 8.01 1.03 -14.31
C LYS A 240 7.22 2.24 -13.79
N LEU A 241 6.49 2.11 -12.68
CA LEU A 241 5.81 3.25 -12.05
C LEU A 241 6.80 4.32 -11.57
N HIS A 242 7.95 3.90 -11.05
CA HIS A 242 9.01 4.81 -10.64
C HIS A 242 9.62 5.54 -11.84
N LEU A 243 9.86 4.82 -12.95
CA LEU A 243 10.31 5.43 -14.21
C LEU A 243 9.31 6.46 -14.74
N LEU A 244 8.00 6.16 -14.69
CA LEU A 244 6.95 7.11 -15.02
C LEU A 244 7.06 8.36 -14.12
N LYS A 245 7.19 8.20 -12.80
CA LYS A 245 7.39 9.33 -11.88
C LYS A 245 8.59 10.19 -12.28
N THR A 246 9.75 9.59 -12.57
CA THR A 246 10.98 10.30 -12.97
C THR A 246 10.78 11.08 -14.27
N ILE A 247 10.16 10.48 -15.28
CA ILE A 247 9.88 11.15 -16.57
C ILE A 247 8.97 12.37 -16.37
N LEU A 248 7.99 12.28 -15.49
CA LEU A 248 7.08 13.39 -15.19
C LEU A 248 7.78 14.51 -14.43
N GLN A 249 8.69 14.18 -13.51
CA GLN A 249 9.50 15.16 -12.78
C GLN A 249 10.46 15.90 -13.71
N GLU A 250 11.16 15.18 -14.59
CA GLU A 250 12.07 15.79 -15.58
C GLU A 250 11.33 16.63 -16.63
N GLY A 251 10.11 16.24 -16.98
CA GLY A 251 9.31 16.95 -17.98
C GLY A 251 8.86 18.34 -17.55
N GLY A 252 8.74 18.61 -16.24
CA GLY A 252 8.35 19.93 -15.71
C GLY A 252 6.91 20.37 -16.05
N PHE A 253 6.06 19.47 -16.55
CA PHE A 253 4.67 19.78 -16.94
C PHE A 253 3.67 19.68 -15.79
N PHE A 254 4.05 19.05 -14.67
CA PHE A 254 3.19 18.82 -13.52
C PHE A 254 3.81 19.46 -12.28
N SER A 255 2.96 19.92 -11.36
CA SER A 255 3.44 20.46 -10.09
C SER A 255 4.06 19.37 -9.23
N SER A 256 4.98 19.74 -8.33
CA SER A 256 5.55 18.79 -7.36
C SER A 256 4.46 18.15 -6.48
N ASP A 257 3.43 18.93 -6.14
CA ASP A 257 2.30 18.45 -5.34
C ASP A 257 1.46 17.43 -6.11
N ASP A 258 1.18 17.65 -7.39
CA ASP A 258 0.48 16.68 -8.25
C ASP A 258 1.24 15.35 -8.35
N ILE A 259 2.56 15.40 -8.53
CA ILE A 259 3.40 14.21 -8.60
C ILE A 259 3.44 13.51 -7.24
N HIS A 260 3.53 14.27 -6.14
CA HIS A 260 3.48 13.72 -4.79
C HIS A 260 2.12 13.06 -4.52
N ASP A 261 1.02 13.69 -4.88
CA ASP A 261 -0.34 13.18 -4.69
C ASP A 261 -0.57 11.90 -5.49
N LEU A 262 -0.02 11.83 -6.71
CA LEU A 262 -0.13 10.67 -7.57
C LEU A 262 0.68 9.46 -7.08
N PHE A 263 1.93 9.66 -6.65
CA PHE A 263 2.84 8.54 -6.35
C PHE A 263 3.18 8.37 -4.87
N GLY A 264 2.89 9.35 -4.02
CA GLY A 264 3.25 9.37 -2.61
C GLY A 264 4.70 8.96 -2.36
N ASN A 265 4.86 8.02 -1.44
CA ASN A 265 6.15 7.44 -1.06
C ASN A 265 6.57 6.20 -1.86
N LEU A 266 6.13 6.06 -3.13
CA LEU A 266 6.46 4.91 -3.99
C LEU A 266 7.96 4.51 -3.98
N HIS A 267 8.86 5.49 -3.98
CA HIS A 267 10.31 5.26 -3.97
C HIS A 267 10.78 4.47 -2.74
N MET A 268 10.18 4.70 -1.57
CA MET A 268 10.49 3.94 -0.34
C MET A 268 9.96 2.51 -0.43
N ILE A 269 8.79 2.31 -1.05
CA ILE A 269 8.23 0.97 -1.29
C ILE A 269 9.13 0.19 -2.26
N LEU A 270 9.54 0.81 -3.36
CA LEU A 270 10.40 0.15 -4.35
C LEU A 270 11.76 -0.22 -3.74
N ASP A 271 12.40 0.68 -2.99
CA ASP A 271 13.68 0.37 -2.32
C ASP A 271 13.54 -0.81 -1.34
N PHE A 272 12.52 -0.77 -0.47
CA PHE A 272 12.20 -1.88 0.43
C PHE A 272 11.98 -3.19 -0.34
N GLN A 273 11.18 -3.12 -1.41
CA GLN A 273 10.77 -4.30 -2.16
C GLN A 273 11.92 -4.94 -2.94
N LEU A 274 12.89 -4.14 -3.40
CA LEU A 274 14.14 -4.63 -3.98
C LEU A 274 14.99 -5.36 -2.94
N ARG A 275 15.18 -4.78 -1.74
CA ARG A 275 15.92 -5.43 -0.64
C ARG A 275 15.25 -6.74 -0.20
N PHE A 276 13.93 -6.72 -0.08
CA PHE A 276 13.14 -7.90 0.27
C PHE A 276 13.29 -9.01 -0.78
N LEU A 277 13.18 -8.68 -2.08
CA LEU A 277 13.37 -9.66 -3.15
C LEU A 277 14.79 -10.25 -3.15
N ILE A 278 15.83 -9.42 -3.02
CA ILE A 278 17.23 -9.89 -2.91
C ILE A 278 17.35 -10.93 -1.80
N ARG A 279 16.82 -10.63 -0.61
CA ARG A 279 16.95 -11.54 0.53
C ARG A 279 16.16 -12.84 0.34
N ILE A 280 14.99 -12.79 -0.30
CA ILE A 280 14.23 -14.01 -0.63
C ILE A 280 14.99 -14.87 -1.65
N GLU A 281 15.61 -14.25 -2.66
CA GLU A 281 16.40 -14.97 -3.67
C GLU A 281 17.68 -15.57 -3.09
N MET A 282 18.27 -14.94 -2.07
CA MET A 282 19.35 -15.54 -1.28
C MET A 282 18.88 -16.78 -0.51
N ILE A 283 17.75 -16.68 0.20
CA ILE A 283 17.18 -17.83 0.96
C ILE A 283 16.91 -19.00 0.01
N LYS A 284 16.44 -18.72 -1.21
CA LYS A 284 16.20 -19.73 -2.24
C LYS A 284 17.45 -20.56 -2.60
N LEU A 285 18.62 -19.92 -2.66
CA LEU A 285 19.88 -20.58 -3.03
C LEU A 285 20.55 -21.27 -1.87
N ASP A 286 20.08 -21.05 -0.64
CA ASP A 286 20.66 -21.66 0.52
C ASP A 286 20.01 -23.00 0.84
N GLU A 287 20.72 -24.08 0.49
CA GLU A 287 20.33 -25.47 0.75
C GLU A 287 20.14 -25.78 2.26
N THR A 288 20.75 -24.96 3.14
CA THR A 288 20.58 -25.05 4.61
C THR A 288 19.39 -24.23 5.14
N ALA A 289 18.83 -23.35 4.30
CA ALA A 289 17.80 -22.37 4.67
C ALA A 289 16.35 -22.84 4.48
N GLU A 290 16.08 -24.15 4.48
CA GLU A 290 14.71 -24.67 4.66
C GLU A 290 14.00 -24.06 5.89
N HIS A 291 14.78 -23.46 6.80
CA HIS A 291 14.39 -22.84 8.06
C HIS A 291 13.90 -21.38 7.98
N SER A 292 14.02 -20.67 6.85
CA SER A 292 14.01 -19.19 6.87
C SER A 292 12.88 -18.47 6.11
N TRP A 293 11.97 -19.18 5.44
CA TRP A 293 10.89 -18.55 4.67
C TRP A 293 9.84 -17.81 5.51
N GLY A 294 9.65 -18.19 6.77
CA GLY A 294 8.80 -17.48 7.72
C GLY A 294 9.54 -16.33 8.43
N SER A 295 10.79 -16.58 8.83
CA SER A 295 11.60 -15.62 9.61
C SER A 295 11.89 -14.33 8.85
N ILE A 296 11.96 -14.37 7.52
CA ILE A 296 12.16 -13.19 6.69
C ILE A 296 11.06 -12.13 6.86
N PHE A 297 9.80 -12.55 7.04
CA PHE A 297 8.68 -11.63 7.26
C PHE A 297 8.76 -10.98 8.63
N SER A 298 9.16 -11.74 9.66
CA SER A 298 9.43 -11.19 10.99
C SER A 298 10.60 -10.20 10.98
N LEU A 299 11.68 -10.52 10.27
CA LEU A 299 12.85 -9.64 10.12
C LEU A 299 12.47 -8.31 9.46
N TYR A 300 11.70 -8.35 8.37
CA TYR A 300 11.29 -7.16 7.62
C TYR A 300 10.00 -6.52 8.13
N ARG A 301 9.41 -7.01 9.22
CA ARG A 301 8.19 -6.45 9.82
C ARG A 301 8.26 -4.92 10.00
N PRO A 302 9.35 -4.31 10.51
CA PRO A 302 9.42 -2.86 10.62
C PRO A 302 9.40 -2.16 9.25
N ALA A 303 10.06 -2.75 8.25
CA ALA A 303 10.18 -2.19 6.91
C ALA A 303 8.85 -2.23 6.13
N PHE A 304 8.01 -3.26 6.32
CA PHE A 304 6.67 -3.32 5.71
C PHE A 304 5.77 -2.12 6.07
N LYS A 305 6.07 -1.39 7.15
CA LYS A 305 5.32 -0.17 7.53
C LYS A 305 5.43 0.95 6.50
N VAL A 306 6.40 0.92 5.57
CA VAL A 306 6.49 1.89 4.46
C VAL A 306 5.25 1.87 3.56
N HIS A 307 4.45 0.79 3.58
CA HIS A 307 3.18 0.74 2.85
C HIS A 307 2.09 1.60 3.48
N LEU A 308 2.13 1.87 4.80
CA LEU A 308 1.03 2.55 5.49
C LEU A 308 0.74 3.96 4.96
N PRO A 309 1.74 4.85 4.76
CA PRO A 309 1.50 6.17 4.15
C PRO A 309 1.01 6.09 2.70
N TYR A 310 1.41 5.04 1.96
CA TYR A 310 0.94 4.84 0.58
C TYR A 310 -0.54 4.46 0.54
N ILE A 311 -0.95 3.56 1.45
CA ILE A 311 -2.34 3.14 1.63
C ILE A 311 -3.20 4.34 2.02
N GLU A 312 -2.72 5.20 2.92
CA GLU A 312 -3.39 6.44 3.31
C GLU A 312 -3.58 7.40 2.13
N ASN A 313 -2.56 7.54 1.27
CA ASN A 313 -2.62 8.39 0.07
C ASN A 313 -3.47 7.79 -1.09
N GLN A 314 -3.96 6.55 -0.98
CA GLN A 314 -4.51 5.80 -2.11
C GLN A 314 -5.70 6.50 -2.78
N LYS A 315 -6.63 7.06 -2.00
CA LYS A 315 -7.78 7.79 -2.52
C LYS A 315 -7.34 9.02 -3.34
N LYS A 316 -6.43 9.81 -2.76
CA LYS A 316 -5.87 11.02 -3.38
C LYS A 316 -5.11 10.70 -4.68
N SER A 317 -4.33 9.62 -4.67
CA SER A 317 -3.63 9.11 -5.85
C SER A 317 -4.59 8.77 -6.99
N MET A 318 -5.68 8.05 -6.69
CA MET A 318 -6.68 7.67 -7.69
C MET A 318 -7.43 8.87 -8.28
N GLU A 319 -7.79 9.85 -7.47
CA GLU A 319 -8.42 11.10 -7.92
C GLU A 319 -7.47 11.92 -8.79
N THR A 320 -6.21 12.01 -8.39
CA THR A 320 -5.16 12.71 -9.14
C THR A 320 -4.86 12.03 -10.47
N ALA A 321 -4.81 10.69 -10.50
CA ALA A 321 -4.66 9.91 -11.73
C ALA A 321 -5.78 10.21 -12.73
N LYS A 322 -7.04 10.22 -12.26
CA LYS A 322 -8.22 10.58 -13.07
C LYS A 322 -8.10 11.99 -13.64
N ARG A 323 -7.71 12.96 -12.81
CA ARG A 323 -7.55 14.37 -13.20
C ARG A 323 -6.45 14.58 -14.24
N LEU A 324 -5.30 13.91 -14.08
CA LEU A 324 -4.09 14.17 -14.85
C LEU A 324 -3.90 13.25 -16.07
N PHE A 325 -4.71 12.19 -16.21
CA PHE A 325 -4.49 11.11 -17.19
C PHE A 325 -4.18 11.58 -18.61
N VAL A 326 -4.93 12.55 -19.14
CA VAL A 326 -4.73 13.07 -20.51
C VAL A 326 -3.34 13.71 -20.65
N GLY A 327 -2.91 14.47 -19.66
CA GLY A 327 -1.58 15.07 -19.63
C GLY A 327 -0.49 13.99 -19.52
N LEU A 328 -0.66 13.03 -18.61
CA LEU A 328 0.28 11.93 -18.39
C LEU A 328 0.53 11.16 -19.69
N ARG A 329 -0.55 10.76 -20.37
CA ARG A 329 -0.48 10.05 -21.65
C ARG A 329 0.21 10.88 -22.73
N THR A 330 -0.04 12.19 -22.79
CA THR A 330 0.60 13.09 -23.76
C THR A 330 2.11 13.18 -23.55
N VAL A 331 2.58 13.25 -22.30
CA VAL A 331 4.01 13.33 -21.99
C VAL A 331 4.72 12.01 -22.32
N VAL A 332 4.12 10.88 -21.97
CA VAL A 332 4.69 9.56 -22.25
C VAL A 332 4.77 9.28 -23.75
N LEU A 333 3.71 9.56 -24.53
CA LEU A 333 3.71 9.32 -25.98
C LEU A 333 4.70 10.21 -26.77
N ARG A 334 5.27 11.26 -26.15
CA ARG A 334 6.32 12.08 -26.77
C ARG A 334 7.72 11.48 -26.64
N LYS A 335 7.92 10.45 -25.81
CA LYS A 335 9.20 9.77 -25.60
C LYS A 335 9.00 8.26 -25.84
N PRO A 336 9.70 7.63 -26.82
CA PRO A 336 9.70 6.17 -26.94
C PRO A 336 10.19 5.59 -25.61
N SER A 337 9.32 4.90 -24.87
CA SER A 337 9.65 4.46 -23.52
C SER A 337 8.97 3.14 -23.16
N GLU A 338 9.61 2.39 -22.26
CA GLU A 338 9.16 1.08 -21.76
C GLU A 338 7.88 1.15 -20.90
N ILE A 339 7.23 2.32 -20.85
CA ILE A 339 6.09 2.64 -19.98
C ILE A 339 4.84 3.06 -20.77
N GLU A 340 4.86 2.98 -22.10
CA GLU A 340 3.69 3.28 -22.94
C GLU A 340 2.48 2.39 -22.59
N ASP A 341 2.74 1.14 -22.19
CA ASP A 341 1.72 0.19 -21.74
C ASP A 341 0.98 0.66 -20.49
N ILE A 342 1.65 1.38 -19.58
CA ILE A 342 1.06 1.87 -18.34
C ILE A 342 -0.02 2.94 -18.58
N VAL A 343 0.16 3.76 -19.62
CA VAL A 343 -0.72 4.89 -19.94
C VAL A 343 -1.69 4.59 -21.09
N GLU A 344 -1.81 3.33 -21.51
CA GLU A 344 -2.74 2.90 -22.56
C GLU A 344 -4.18 3.33 -22.25
N SER A 345 -4.60 3.11 -21.00
CA SER A 345 -5.90 3.52 -20.47
C SER A 345 -5.80 3.90 -18.99
N LEU A 346 -6.77 4.68 -18.53
CA LEU A 346 -6.85 5.07 -17.12
C LEU A 346 -6.97 3.84 -16.22
N SER A 347 -7.71 2.82 -16.64
CA SER A 347 -7.85 1.57 -15.87
C SER A 347 -6.51 0.86 -15.70
N VAL A 348 -5.68 0.81 -16.75
CA VAL A 348 -4.33 0.23 -16.64
C VAL A 348 -3.49 1.02 -15.65
N LEU A 349 -3.41 2.35 -15.77
CA LEU A 349 -2.66 3.18 -14.82
C LEU A 349 -3.13 2.96 -13.37
N THR A 350 -4.45 2.97 -13.14
CA THR A 350 -5.01 2.72 -11.80
C THR A 350 -4.69 1.31 -11.30
N SER A 351 -4.62 0.30 -12.18
CA SER A 351 -4.24 -1.07 -11.79
C SER A 351 -2.79 -1.16 -11.31
N TYR A 352 -1.89 -0.37 -11.90
CA TYR A 352 -0.51 -0.26 -11.41
C TYR A 352 -0.47 0.47 -10.07
N LEU A 353 -1.17 1.60 -9.92
CA LEU A 353 -1.18 2.40 -8.68
C LEU A 353 -1.83 1.69 -7.48
N ILE A 354 -2.80 0.80 -7.68
CA ILE A 354 -3.39 0.00 -6.58
C ILE A 354 -2.54 -1.22 -6.23
N ARG A 355 -1.61 -1.63 -7.11
CA ARG A 355 -0.82 -2.84 -6.95
C ARG A 355 -0.09 -2.95 -5.61
N PRO A 356 0.58 -1.89 -5.09
CA PRO A 356 1.28 -1.98 -3.81
C PRO A 356 0.35 -2.27 -2.63
N VAL A 357 -0.86 -1.72 -2.67
CA VAL A 357 -1.91 -1.99 -1.67
C VAL A 357 -2.39 -3.43 -1.79
N THR A 358 -2.70 -3.89 -3.01
CA THR A 358 -3.16 -5.27 -3.21
C THR A 358 -2.10 -6.29 -2.78
N ARG A 359 -0.83 -6.10 -3.14
CA ARG A 359 0.25 -7.02 -2.80
C ARG A 359 0.46 -7.08 -1.29
N PHE A 360 0.43 -5.94 -0.61
CA PHE A 360 0.56 -5.86 0.85
C PHE A 360 -0.43 -6.78 1.60
N PHE A 361 -1.70 -6.83 1.17
CA PHE A 361 -2.70 -7.70 1.80
C PHE A 361 -2.59 -9.19 1.42
N THR A 362 -1.78 -9.55 0.42
CA THR A 362 -1.62 -10.96 -0.02
C THR A 362 -0.57 -11.74 0.77
N TYR A 363 0.37 -11.08 1.45
CA TYR A 363 1.45 -11.75 2.19
C TYR A 363 0.95 -12.69 3.31
N PRO A 364 -0.05 -12.33 4.14
CA PRO A 364 -0.62 -13.28 5.11
C PRO A 364 -1.24 -14.52 4.45
N ALA A 365 -1.90 -14.34 3.30
CA ALA A 365 -2.52 -15.45 2.57
C ALA A 365 -1.46 -16.40 1.98
N PHE A 366 -0.34 -15.87 1.49
CA PHE A 366 0.82 -16.67 1.10
C PHE A 366 1.35 -17.50 2.28
N LEU A 367 1.58 -16.88 3.45
CA LEU A 367 2.08 -17.57 4.63
C LEU A 367 1.13 -18.66 5.13
N LYS A 368 -0.18 -18.43 5.10
CA LYS A 368 -1.20 -19.45 5.41
C LYS A 368 -1.13 -20.65 4.45
N ARG A 369 -1.03 -20.39 3.14
CA ARG A 369 -0.88 -21.45 2.14
C ARG A 369 0.41 -22.23 2.33
N LEU A 370 1.51 -21.54 2.62
CA LEU A 370 2.79 -22.17 2.89
C LEU A 370 2.71 -23.06 4.14
N LEU A 371 2.14 -22.57 5.24
CA LEU A 371 1.94 -23.35 6.47
C LEU A 371 1.12 -24.64 6.23
N ALA A 372 0.12 -24.58 5.34
CA ALA A 372 -0.72 -25.72 4.99
C ALA A 372 -0.08 -26.71 3.99
N ALA A 373 1.08 -26.38 3.40
CA ALA A 373 1.66 -27.11 2.27
C ALA A 373 2.43 -28.40 2.61
N GLY A 374 2.25 -28.94 3.81
CA GLY A 374 2.84 -30.21 4.24
C GLY A 374 3.21 -30.21 5.73
N GLU A 375 3.89 -31.27 6.16
CA GLU A 375 4.44 -31.34 7.51
C GLU A 375 5.72 -30.49 7.60
N TRP A 376 5.79 -29.71 8.67
CA TRP A 376 6.91 -28.83 9.00
C TRP A 376 7.57 -29.31 10.29
N MET A 377 8.89 -29.20 10.37
CA MET A 377 9.57 -29.35 11.66
C MET A 377 9.15 -28.21 12.59
N GLU A 378 9.02 -28.46 13.89
CA GLU A 378 8.55 -27.47 14.88
C GLU A 378 9.23 -26.08 14.77
N PRO A 379 10.56 -25.96 14.61
CA PRO A 379 11.20 -24.65 14.44
C PRO A 379 10.77 -23.91 13.17
N GLN A 380 10.54 -24.64 12.07
CA GLN A 380 10.11 -24.09 10.78
C GLN A 380 8.65 -23.66 10.85
N ARG A 381 7.80 -24.49 11.45
CA ARG A 381 6.40 -24.18 11.69
C ARG A 381 6.26 -22.90 12.51
N TYR A 382 6.99 -22.81 13.62
CA TYR A 382 7.00 -21.64 14.49
C TYR A 382 7.44 -20.37 13.75
N SER A 383 8.46 -20.45 12.89
CA SER A 383 8.93 -19.26 12.13
C SER A 383 7.87 -18.75 11.14
N ILE A 384 7.13 -19.65 10.49
CA ILE A 384 6.02 -19.29 9.58
C ILE A 384 4.83 -18.70 10.36
N GLU A 385 4.43 -19.32 11.47
CA GLU A 385 3.34 -18.83 12.33
C GLU A 385 3.66 -17.44 12.92
N ARG A 386 4.91 -17.23 13.33
CA ARG A 386 5.39 -15.93 13.80
C ARG A 386 5.35 -14.87 12.69
N GLY A 387 5.88 -15.20 11.50
CA GLY A 387 5.81 -14.31 10.34
C GLY A 387 4.36 -13.96 9.96
N LEU A 388 3.45 -14.93 10.03
CA LEU A 388 2.02 -14.72 9.77
C LEU A 388 1.40 -13.75 10.78
N THR A 389 1.69 -13.94 12.07
CA THR A 389 1.22 -13.07 13.15
C THR A 389 1.75 -11.65 12.98
N ASP A 390 3.03 -11.52 12.64
CA ASP A 390 3.68 -10.23 12.40
C ASP A 390 3.05 -9.48 11.22
N MET A 391 2.78 -10.18 10.10
CA MET A 391 2.13 -9.58 8.94
C MET A 391 0.67 -9.22 9.21
N GLN A 392 -0.08 -10.08 9.91
CA GLN A 392 -1.46 -9.80 10.31
C GLN A 392 -1.53 -8.53 11.18
N SER A 393 -0.60 -8.36 12.11
CA SER A 393 -0.51 -7.17 12.96
C SER A 393 -0.31 -5.87 12.17
N ILE A 394 0.44 -5.88 11.06
CA ILE A 394 0.59 -4.68 10.22
C ILE A 394 -0.64 -4.48 9.33
N VAL A 395 -1.24 -5.56 8.83
CA VAL A 395 -2.51 -5.51 8.09
C VAL A 395 -3.63 -4.90 8.92
N ASP A 396 -3.72 -5.25 10.21
CA ASP A 396 -4.71 -4.67 11.11
C ASP A 396 -4.51 -3.15 11.26
N ARG A 397 -3.26 -2.68 11.35
CA ARG A 397 -2.95 -1.23 11.34
C ARG A 397 -3.33 -0.55 10.03
N ALA A 398 -3.14 -1.22 8.88
CA ALA A 398 -3.58 -0.68 7.60
C ALA A 398 -5.11 -0.57 7.53
N ASN A 399 -5.83 -1.56 8.05
CA ASN A 399 -7.29 -1.51 8.14
C ASN A 399 -7.78 -0.38 9.07
N GLU A 400 -7.07 -0.10 10.17
CA GLU A 400 -7.36 1.05 11.04
C GLU A 400 -7.20 2.38 10.31
N ILE A 401 -6.15 2.54 9.50
CA ILE A 401 -5.92 3.74 8.67
C ILE A 401 -7.06 3.92 7.66
N ILE A 402 -7.45 2.84 6.97
CA ILE A 402 -8.53 2.90 5.98
C ILE A 402 -9.87 3.24 6.66
N SER A 403 -10.16 2.59 7.79
CA SER A 403 -11.35 2.89 8.59
C SER A 403 -11.35 4.33 9.10
N ARG A 404 -10.17 4.89 9.43
CA ARG A 404 -10.03 6.31 9.77
C ARG A 404 -10.35 7.21 8.59
N GLN A 405 -9.84 6.89 7.40
CA GLN A 405 -10.11 7.67 6.19
C GLN A 405 -11.59 7.66 5.83
N GLU A 406 -12.27 6.51 5.95
CA GLU A 406 -13.72 6.41 5.76
C GLU A 406 -14.49 7.30 6.76
N ARG A 407 -14.07 7.32 8.03
CA ARG A 407 -14.67 8.20 9.05
C ARG A 407 -14.47 9.68 8.70
N LEU A 408 -13.29 10.06 8.19
CA LEU A 408 -13.04 11.44 7.73
C LEU A 408 -13.94 11.83 6.55
N ASP A 409 -14.10 10.93 5.57
CA ASP A 409 -14.99 11.14 4.42
C ASP A 409 -16.45 11.35 4.87
N VAL A 410 -16.89 10.60 5.89
CA VAL A 410 -18.23 10.76 6.48
C VAL A 410 -18.36 12.10 7.20
N VAL A 411 -17.33 12.55 7.91
CA VAL A 411 -17.34 13.88 8.54
C VAL A 411 -17.42 14.99 7.49
N GLU A 412 -16.72 14.85 6.36
CA GLU A 412 -16.79 15.81 5.25
C GLU A 412 -18.18 15.80 4.57
N ASP A 413 -18.79 14.64 4.36
CA ASP A 413 -20.18 14.53 3.89
C ASP A 413 -21.15 15.18 4.86
N LEU A 414 -20.99 14.90 6.16
CA LEU A 414 -21.81 15.46 7.22
C LEU A 414 -21.69 16.99 7.27
N ALA A 415 -20.48 17.53 7.18
CA ALA A 415 -20.20 18.97 7.13
C ALA A 415 -20.93 19.67 5.97
N ARG A 416 -20.99 19.01 4.81
CA ARG A 416 -21.67 19.54 3.62
C ARG A 416 -23.19 19.42 3.68
N ARG A 417 -23.72 18.40 4.34
CA ARG A 417 -25.16 18.06 4.31
C ARG A 417 -25.96 18.66 5.47
N VAL A 418 -25.37 18.85 6.65
CA VAL A 418 -26.09 19.40 7.80
C VAL A 418 -26.40 20.87 7.56
N VAL A 419 -27.70 21.20 7.55
CA VAL A 419 -28.19 22.55 7.20
C VAL A 419 -27.96 23.54 8.34
N ASP A 420 -28.19 23.10 9.56
CA ASP A 420 -28.04 23.90 10.78
C ASP A 420 -27.36 23.06 11.85
N TRP A 421 -26.16 23.50 12.22
CA TRP A 421 -25.34 22.89 13.27
C TRP A 421 -25.76 23.32 14.68
N LYS A 422 -26.79 24.17 14.84
CA LYS A 422 -27.31 24.61 16.16
C LYS A 422 -26.21 25.12 17.09
N GLY A 423 -25.22 25.84 16.54
CA GLY A 423 -24.08 26.40 17.27
C GLY A 423 -22.88 25.47 17.47
N TYR A 424 -22.94 24.20 17.04
CA TYR A 424 -21.82 23.26 17.19
C TYR A 424 -20.74 23.45 16.11
N ASN A 425 -19.47 23.43 16.53
CA ASN A 425 -18.33 23.43 15.62
C ASN A 425 -17.74 22.01 15.52
N LEU A 426 -17.74 21.45 14.30
CA LEU A 426 -17.17 20.12 14.00
C LEU A 426 -15.75 19.92 14.53
N ARG A 427 -14.92 20.97 14.53
CA ARG A 427 -13.52 20.89 15.00
C ARG A 427 -13.41 20.60 16.49
N GLY A 428 -14.43 20.92 17.28
CA GLY A 428 -14.44 20.74 18.73
C GLY A 428 -15.04 19.41 19.20
N LEU A 429 -15.44 18.51 18.30
CA LEU A 429 -16.17 17.29 18.65
C LEU A 429 -15.29 16.06 18.90
N GLY A 430 -13.99 16.17 18.58
CA GLY A 430 -13.06 15.05 18.51
C GLY A 430 -13.26 14.19 17.27
N GLU A 431 -12.63 13.01 17.23
CA GLU A 431 -12.76 12.08 16.11
C GLU A 431 -14.15 11.44 16.04
N LEU A 432 -14.69 11.25 14.83
CA LEU A 432 -15.83 10.38 14.62
C LEU A 432 -15.38 8.95 14.86
N LEU A 433 -16.02 8.21 15.76
CA LEU A 433 -15.68 6.83 16.13
C LEU A 433 -16.53 5.82 15.35
N LEU A 434 -17.86 6.01 15.33
CA LEU A 434 -18.82 5.13 14.65
C LEU A 434 -19.94 5.96 14.01
N PHE A 435 -20.56 5.43 12.95
CA PHE A 435 -21.72 6.03 12.32
C PHE A 435 -22.64 4.97 11.72
N GLY A 436 -23.92 5.27 11.55
CA GLY A 436 -24.86 4.37 10.89
C GLY A 436 -26.31 4.81 11.00
N ASP A 437 -27.18 4.20 10.20
CA ASP A 437 -28.61 4.47 10.20
C ASP A 437 -29.34 3.45 11.08
N PHE A 438 -29.90 3.91 12.20
CA PHE A 438 -30.53 3.04 13.18
C PHE A 438 -31.95 3.51 13.52
N PRO A 439 -32.85 2.56 13.83
CA PRO A 439 -34.06 2.87 14.56
C PRO A 439 -33.71 3.28 15.99
N VAL A 440 -34.27 4.41 16.42
CA VAL A 440 -34.06 4.97 17.75
C VAL A 440 -35.41 5.15 18.45
N ILE A 441 -35.42 4.83 19.74
CA ILE A 441 -36.56 5.07 20.64
C ILE A 441 -36.12 6.13 21.66
N THR A 442 -36.79 7.29 21.65
CA THR A 442 -36.41 8.47 22.46
C THR A 442 -37.38 8.80 23.59
N ASP A 443 -38.47 8.04 23.75
CA ASP A 443 -39.55 8.44 24.66
C ASP A 443 -40.14 7.25 25.43
N TYR A 444 -40.05 7.32 26.76
CA TYR A 444 -40.75 6.45 27.71
C TYR A 444 -41.85 7.20 28.47
N THR A 445 -41.97 8.53 28.28
CA THR A 445 -42.79 9.38 29.17
C THR A 445 -44.28 9.35 28.83
N ARG A 446 -44.68 8.81 27.66
CA ARG A 446 -46.08 8.60 27.28
C ARG A 446 -46.37 7.10 27.24
N LEU A 447 -47.17 6.66 28.21
CA LEU A 447 -47.45 5.25 28.54
C LEU A 447 -47.89 4.32 27.39
N ASP A 448 -48.20 4.81 26.18
CA ASP A 448 -48.81 3.96 25.14
C ASP A 448 -48.24 4.06 23.71
N LYS A 449 -47.14 4.81 23.44
CA LYS A 449 -46.52 4.79 22.09
C LYS A 449 -44.99 4.88 22.13
N LYS A 450 -44.33 3.74 21.95
CA LYS A 450 -42.92 3.68 21.54
C LYS A 450 -42.81 4.16 20.10
N GLU A 451 -42.54 5.46 19.90
CA GLU A 451 -42.24 5.96 18.56
C GLU A 451 -40.81 5.58 18.18
N GLU A 452 -40.68 4.49 17.42
CA GLU A 452 -39.45 4.11 16.76
C GLU A 452 -39.26 4.95 15.50
N ARG A 453 -38.16 5.70 15.44
CA ARG A 453 -37.84 6.61 14.33
C ARG A 453 -36.46 6.29 13.79
N GLN A 454 -36.30 6.26 12.47
CA GLN A 454 -35.00 6.09 11.84
C GLN A 454 -34.17 7.39 11.95
N TYR A 455 -32.92 7.27 12.39
CA TYR A 455 -31.93 8.34 12.42
C TYR A 455 -30.59 7.89 11.86
N SER A 456 -29.87 8.81 11.24
CA SER A 456 -28.43 8.69 11.02
C SER A 456 -27.73 9.11 12.30
N VAL A 457 -27.12 8.16 12.99
CA VAL A 457 -26.44 8.36 14.28
C VAL A 457 -24.94 8.46 14.04
N TYR A 458 -24.30 9.46 14.65
CA TYR A 458 -22.86 9.71 14.55
C TYR A 458 -22.29 9.80 15.96
N LEU A 459 -21.37 8.90 16.29
CA LEU A 459 -20.69 8.84 17.58
C LEU A 459 -19.31 9.49 17.44
N PHE A 460 -19.14 10.69 17.99
CA PHE A 460 -17.84 11.36 18.15
C PHE A 460 -17.30 11.15 19.58
N GLU A 461 -16.01 11.43 19.79
CA GLU A 461 -15.39 11.37 21.13
C GLU A 461 -16.12 12.27 22.17
N MET A 462 -16.64 13.42 21.76
CA MET A 462 -17.32 14.33 22.68
C MET A 462 -18.85 14.23 22.66
N VAL A 463 -19.45 13.78 21.56
CA VAL A 463 -20.90 13.90 21.35
C VAL A 463 -21.47 12.76 20.50
N ILE A 464 -22.71 12.39 20.77
CA ILE A 464 -23.53 11.57 19.87
C ILE A 464 -24.53 12.48 19.18
N PHE A 465 -24.54 12.49 17.84
CA PHE A 465 -25.54 13.19 17.05
C PHE A 465 -26.55 12.25 16.42
N ALA A 466 -27.80 12.69 16.36
CA ALA A 466 -28.88 12.02 15.65
C ALA A 466 -29.46 12.98 14.60
N CYS A 467 -29.27 12.64 13.34
CA CYS A 467 -29.71 13.41 12.18
C CYS A 467 -30.90 12.73 11.48
N LYS A 468 -31.76 13.54 10.87
CA LYS A 468 -32.78 13.07 9.92
C LYS A 468 -32.57 13.70 8.55
N PRO A 469 -33.00 13.05 7.46
CA PRO A 469 -33.12 13.72 6.17
C PRO A 469 -33.97 14.98 6.32
N ALA A 470 -33.44 16.11 5.88
CA ALA A 470 -34.19 17.36 5.82
C ALA A 470 -35.36 17.18 4.84
N PRO A 471 -36.55 17.73 5.15
CA PRO A 471 -37.67 17.70 4.22
C PRO A 471 -37.24 18.36 2.90
N ALA A 472 -37.54 17.70 1.77
CA ALA A 472 -37.25 18.26 0.46
C ALA A 472 -37.91 19.64 0.35
N VAL A 473 -37.11 20.70 0.30
CA VAL A 473 -37.63 22.04 0.06
C VAL A 473 -38.26 22.00 -1.33
N ALA A 474 -39.59 22.06 -1.40
CA ALA A 474 -40.32 22.23 -2.63
C ALA A 474 -39.99 23.62 -3.19
N LYS A 475 -38.84 23.75 -3.86
CA LYS A 475 -38.57 24.91 -4.71
C LYS A 475 -39.65 24.89 -5.79
N ARG A 476 -40.61 25.82 -5.71
CA ARG A 476 -41.50 26.17 -6.84
C ARG A 476 -40.61 26.51 -8.03
N ARG A 477 -40.33 25.52 -8.88
CA ARG A 477 -39.63 25.69 -10.15
C ARG A 477 -40.63 26.23 -11.16
N LEU A 478 -40.69 27.55 -11.31
CA LEU A 478 -41.06 28.13 -12.60
C LEU A 478 -39.81 28.04 -13.49
N LEU A 479 -39.96 27.29 -14.59
CA LEU A 479 -39.14 27.30 -15.81
C LEU A 479 -37.67 26.82 -15.68
N ALA A 480 -37.45 25.54 -16.01
CA ALA A 480 -36.41 25.03 -16.93
C ALA A 480 -36.06 23.58 -16.56
N ARG A 481 -36.38 22.68 -17.50
CA ARG A 481 -36.09 21.24 -17.46
C ARG A 481 -34.79 21.02 -18.21
N THR A 482 -33.77 20.49 -17.53
CA THR A 482 -32.82 19.42 -17.93
C THR A 482 -31.54 19.52 -17.10
N THR A 483 -31.43 18.67 -16.07
CA THR A 483 -30.22 17.92 -15.65
C THR A 483 -30.57 17.19 -14.35
N THR A 484 -30.62 15.86 -14.40
CA THR A 484 -30.74 14.99 -13.24
C THR A 484 -29.37 14.87 -12.56
N THR A 485 -29.00 15.89 -11.79
CA THR A 485 -27.94 15.76 -10.79
C THR A 485 -28.62 15.40 -9.47
N ASN A 486 -28.45 14.16 -8.99
CA ASN A 486 -28.83 13.73 -7.65
C ASN A 486 -28.06 14.57 -6.62
N GLN A 487 -28.57 15.75 -6.24
CA GLN A 487 -28.03 16.46 -5.09
C GLN A 487 -28.36 15.66 -3.82
N PRO A 488 -27.37 15.39 -2.95
CA PRO A 488 -27.63 14.70 -1.70
C PRO A 488 -28.62 15.51 -0.86
N GLN A 489 -29.63 14.83 -0.30
CA GLN A 489 -30.59 15.47 0.59
C GLN A 489 -29.86 16.02 1.82
N GLY A 490 -30.18 17.25 2.20
CA GLY A 490 -29.68 17.87 3.42
C GLY A 490 -30.04 17.04 4.66
N LEU A 491 -29.31 17.25 5.75
CA LEU A 491 -29.53 16.61 7.04
C LEU A 491 -29.93 17.67 8.07
N GLU A 492 -30.91 17.33 8.91
CA GLU A 492 -31.33 18.15 10.03
C GLU A 492 -30.88 17.48 11.34
N LEU A 493 -30.13 18.22 12.16
CA LEU A 493 -29.70 17.76 13.48
C LEU A 493 -30.88 17.76 14.45
N LYS A 494 -31.40 16.57 14.80
CA LYS A 494 -32.57 16.42 15.67
C LYS A 494 -32.21 16.20 17.14
N GLY A 495 -31.12 15.50 17.42
CA GLY A 495 -30.69 15.20 18.78
C GLY A 495 -29.18 15.30 18.95
N ARG A 496 -28.75 15.67 20.15
CA ARG A 496 -27.35 15.58 20.59
C ARG A 496 -27.28 15.05 22.02
N ILE A 497 -26.26 14.26 22.32
CA ILE A 497 -25.96 13.77 23.66
C ILE A 497 -24.47 13.99 23.89
N LEU A 498 -24.11 14.92 24.78
CA LEU A 498 -22.72 15.16 25.17
C LEU A 498 -22.28 14.07 26.13
N PHE A 499 -21.09 13.50 25.94
CA PHE A 499 -20.57 12.44 26.81
C PHE A 499 -20.38 12.88 28.25
N GLN A 500 -20.19 14.18 28.48
CA GLN A 500 -20.15 14.76 29.83
C GLN A 500 -21.43 14.50 30.64
N ASN A 501 -22.58 14.38 29.96
CA ASN A 501 -23.87 14.18 30.58
C ASN A 501 -24.30 12.71 30.59
N VAL A 502 -23.58 11.82 29.91
CA VAL A 502 -23.89 10.39 29.89
C VAL A 502 -23.58 9.80 31.26
N THR A 503 -24.56 9.12 31.85
CA THR A 503 -24.45 8.52 33.18
C THR A 503 -24.22 7.02 33.08
N GLU A 504 -24.97 6.34 32.21
CA GLU A 504 -24.93 4.89 32.09
C GLU A 504 -25.21 4.43 30.66
N THR A 505 -24.69 3.25 30.31
CA THR A 505 -25.02 2.57 29.06
C THR A 505 -25.30 1.09 29.31
N LEU A 506 -26.50 0.66 28.95
CA LEU A 506 -27.00 -0.70 29.10
C LEU A 506 -27.16 -1.36 27.74
N SER A 507 -26.76 -2.62 27.62
CA SER A 507 -26.92 -3.40 26.38
C SER A 507 -27.83 -4.60 26.62
N LEU A 508 -28.80 -4.81 25.74
CA LEU A 508 -29.71 -5.96 25.77
C LEU A 508 -29.50 -6.80 24.51
N SER A 509 -29.02 -8.03 24.71
CA SER A 509 -28.86 -9.04 23.65
C SER A 509 -29.93 -10.12 23.78
N ARG A 510 -30.94 -10.10 22.91
CA ARG A 510 -31.92 -11.18 22.76
C ARG A 510 -32.11 -11.48 21.28
N PRO A 511 -32.39 -12.73 20.87
CA PRO A 511 -32.70 -13.04 19.47
C PRO A 511 -33.82 -12.13 18.94
N GLY A 512 -33.54 -11.39 17.87
CA GLY A 512 -34.47 -10.43 17.26
C GLY A 512 -34.58 -9.07 17.98
N ASN A 513 -33.87 -8.86 19.10
CA ASN A 513 -33.83 -7.59 19.81
C ASN A 513 -32.42 -7.31 20.36
N TYR A 514 -31.64 -6.57 19.59
CA TYR A 514 -30.30 -6.11 19.98
C TYR A 514 -30.35 -4.59 20.19
N THR A 515 -30.22 -4.14 21.43
CA THR A 515 -30.35 -2.70 21.75
C THR A 515 -29.25 -2.22 22.67
N THR A 516 -28.86 -0.96 22.47
CA THR A 516 -28.01 -0.20 23.41
C THR A 516 -28.81 0.99 23.89
N GLN A 517 -29.04 1.04 25.19
CA GLN A 517 -29.72 2.11 25.90
C GLN A 517 -28.69 3.04 26.52
N ILE A 518 -28.77 4.32 26.19
CA ILE A 518 -27.91 5.38 26.72
C ILE A 518 -28.77 6.23 27.65
N LEU A 519 -28.33 6.38 28.90
CA LEU A 519 -28.93 7.27 29.87
C LEU A 519 -28.04 8.51 30.02
N TRP A 520 -28.64 9.69 29.97
CA TRP A 520 -27.93 10.95 30.21
C TRP A 520 -28.79 11.92 31.01
N GLU A 521 -28.12 12.84 31.69
CA GLU A 521 -28.75 13.95 32.38
C GLU A 521 -29.13 15.05 31.39
N GLY A 522 -30.43 15.24 31.20
CA GLY A 522 -31.04 16.30 30.39
C GLY A 522 -31.85 17.26 31.27
N ASP A 523 -32.53 18.21 30.61
CA ASP A 523 -33.42 19.15 31.29
C ASP A 523 -34.89 18.90 30.86
N PRO A 524 -35.81 18.47 31.77
CA PRO A 524 -35.58 18.08 33.16
C PRO A 524 -35.30 16.57 33.34
N GLY A 525 -34.22 16.23 34.04
CA GLY A 525 -33.95 14.89 34.57
C GLY A 525 -33.29 13.91 33.61
N ILE A 526 -33.25 12.63 34.02
CA ILE A 526 -32.59 11.56 33.25
C ILE A 526 -33.44 11.20 32.04
N GLN A 527 -32.84 11.31 30.85
CA GLN A 527 -33.45 10.92 29.59
C GLN A 527 -32.83 9.62 29.07
N THR A 528 -33.52 8.98 28.12
CA THR A 528 -33.11 7.69 27.56
C THR A 528 -33.17 7.69 26.04
N PHE A 529 -32.17 7.06 25.42
CA PHE A 529 -31.96 6.99 23.97
C PHE A 529 -31.55 5.57 23.67
N ILE A 530 -32.45 4.83 23.04
CA ILE A 530 -32.22 3.44 22.72
C ILE A 530 -31.94 3.32 21.24
N ILE A 531 -30.81 2.76 20.88
CA ILE A 531 -30.45 2.39 19.52
C ILE A 531 -30.76 0.91 19.34
N ARG A 532 -31.51 0.56 18.30
CA ARG A 532 -31.75 -0.83 17.90
C ARG A 532 -30.82 -1.22 16.75
N PHE A 533 -30.14 -2.35 16.89
CA PHE A 533 -29.18 -2.86 15.94
C PHE A 533 -29.74 -4.08 15.20
N PRO A 534 -29.33 -4.29 13.93
CA PRO A 534 -29.78 -5.44 13.15
C PRO A 534 -29.13 -6.76 13.61
N ASN A 535 -27.97 -6.70 14.26
CA ASN A 535 -27.25 -7.88 14.75
C ASN A 535 -26.51 -7.58 16.06
N GLU A 536 -26.14 -8.65 16.76
CA GLU A 536 -25.43 -8.56 18.04
C GLU A 536 -24.03 -7.96 17.90
N ARG A 537 -23.33 -8.24 16.80
CA ARG A 537 -21.96 -7.76 16.57
C ARG A 537 -21.89 -6.22 16.58
N LEU A 538 -22.75 -5.56 15.81
CA LEU A 538 -22.83 -4.10 15.75
C LEU A 538 -23.23 -3.51 17.10
N MET A 539 -24.19 -4.13 17.80
CA MET A 539 -24.58 -3.67 19.13
C MET A 539 -23.42 -3.75 20.13
N ARG A 540 -22.64 -4.83 20.11
CA ARG A 540 -21.44 -4.98 20.96
C ARG A 540 -20.37 -3.95 20.62
N GLU A 541 -20.12 -3.72 19.33
CA GLU A 541 -19.17 -2.71 18.84
C GLU A 541 -19.54 -1.30 19.32
N TRP A 542 -20.80 -0.89 19.09
CA TRP A 542 -21.32 0.41 19.54
C TRP A 542 -21.30 0.56 21.05
N THR A 543 -21.75 -0.47 21.78
CA THR A 543 -21.73 -0.47 23.24
C THR A 543 -20.30 -0.36 23.78
N ALA A 544 -19.35 -1.08 23.20
CA ALA A 544 -17.95 -1.03 23.61
C ALA A 544 -17.33 0.36 23.37
N ALA A 545 -17.60 0.97 22.21
CA ALA A 545 -17.14 2.32 21.90
C ALA A 545 -17.71 3.37 22.88
N ILE A 546 -19.03 3.31 23.15
CA ILE A 546 -19.69 4.22 24.10
C ILE A 546 -19.15 4.03 25.52
N LYS A 547 -18.98 2.78 25.98
CA LYS A 547 -18.42 2.48 27.30
C LYS A 547 -16.98 2.96 27.44
N LYS A 548 -16.15 2.78 26.40
CA LYS A 548 -14.77 3.30 26.38
C LYS A 548 -14.77 4.82 26.52
N GLN A 549 -15.67 5.51 25.83
CA GLN A 549 -15.77 6.97 25.92
C GLN A 549 -16.29 7.43 27.29
N LEU A 550 -17.24 6.71 27.88
CA LEU A 550 -17.73 6.98 29.23
C LEU A 550 -16.61 6.84 30.27
N GLN A 551 -15.83 5.75 30.20
CA GLN A 551 -14.66 5.53 31.07
C GLN A 551 -13.64 6.67 30.96
N PHE A 552 -13.33 7.12 29.73
CA PHE A 552 -12.43 8.25 29.51
C PHE A 552 -12.93 9.53 30.19
N TRP A 553 -14.23 9.85 30.06
CA TRP A 553 -14.81 11.05 30.68
C TRP A 553 -14.96 10.92 32.20
N ASP A 554 -15.21 9.74 32.73
CA ASP A 554 -15.21 9.48 34.18
C ASP A 554 -13.83 9.71 34.81
N GLU A 555 -12.77 9.22 34.16
CA GLU A 555 -11.41 9.48 34.58
C GLU A 555 -11.06 10.97 34.49
N HIS A 556 -11.49 11.64 33.41
CA HIS A 556 -11.27 13.07 33.24
C HIS A 556 -11.99 13.90 34.32
N ARG A 557 -13.24 13.55 34.67
CA ARG A 557 -14.00 14.18 35.78
C ARG A 557 -13.29 14.00 37.13
N ARG A 558 -12.77 12.80 37.40
CA ARG A 558 -12.01 12.51 38.65
C ARG A 558 -10.72 13.31 38.75
N LYS A 559 -10.02 13.53 37.63
CA LYS A 559 -8.74 14.26 37.59
C LYS A 559 -8.91 15.79 37.62
N ASN A 560 -10.00 16.32 37.06
CA ASN A 560 -10.27 17.76 36.95
C ASN A 560 -11.65 18.14 37.51
N PRO A 561 -11.86 18.14 38.84
CA PRO A 561 -13.15 18.46 39.44
C PRO A 561 -13.57 19.93 39.30
N LYS A 562 -12.63 20.85 39.02
CA LYS A 562 -12.85 22.30 39.03
C LYS A 562 -13.28 22.93 37.70
N THR A 563 -13.23 22.21 36.58
CA THR A 563 -13.57 22.76 35.25
C THR A 563 -15.04 22.61 34.87
N THR A 564 -15.82 21.90 35.68
CA THR A 564 -17.25 21.62 35.40
C THR A 564 -18.18 22.78 35.77
N GLU A 565 -17.73 23.74 36.60
CA GLU A 565 -18.55 24.90 37.00
C GLU A 565 -18.48 26.07 36.00
N ASP A 566 -17.43 26.19 35.18
CA ASP A 566 -17.20 27.38 34.35
C ASP A 566 -17.73 27.29 32.90
N ILE A 567 -18.25 26.14 32.46
CA ILE A 567 -18.77 25.97 31.08
C ILE A 567 -20.31 26.00 31.04
N SER A 568 -20.98 25.93 32.20
CA SER A 568 -22.44 25.98 32.31
C SER A 568 -23.05 27.39 32.13
N THR A 569 -22.23 28.43 32.03
CA THR A 569 -22.69 29.84 32.03
C THR A 569 -22.50 30.61 30.72
N SER A 570 -22.04 29.99 29.63
CA SER A 570 -22.02 30.64 28.31
C SER A 570 -23.12 30.06 27.42
N THR A 571 -24.33 30.59 27.62
CA THR A 571 -25.53 30.31 26.80
C THR A 571 -25.55 31.11 25.52
#